data_AF-A0A2S8BNB2-F1
#
_entry.id   AF-A0A2S8BNB2-F1
#
_cell.length_a   1.000
_cell.length_b   1.000
_cell.length_c   1.000
_cell.angle_alpha   90.00
_cell.angle_beta   90.00
_cell.angle_gamma   90.00
#
_symmetry.space_group_name_H-M   'P 1'
#
loop_
_entity.id
_entity.type
_entity.pdbx_description
1 polymer ?
#
loop_
_entity_poly.entity_id
_entity_poly.type
_entity_poly.pdbx_seq_one_letter_code
_entity_poly.pdbx_strand_id
1 'polypeptide(L)' 'MYRLRLELPQIDSGALSLGRVDDDLIISAGGMRRRVRLASVLRRCTVLDATLRGTELTVRFRPDPEVWPQ' A
#
# COMPACT_ATOMS: atom_id res chain seq x y z
N MET A 1 -9.34 1.37 -11.24
CA MET A 1 -8.43 1.79 -10.15
C MET A 1 -8.90 1.17 -8.86
N TYR A 2 -7.98 0.55 -8.09
CA TYR A 2 -8.29 -0.11 -6.82
C TYR A 2 -7.71 0.66 -5.64
N ARG A 3 -8.29 0.47 -4.44
CA ARG A 3 -7.86 1.15 -3.21
C ARG A 3 -7.78 0.17 -2.05
N LEU A 4 -6.77 0.33 -1.20
CA LEU A 4 -6.64 -0.29 0.10
C LEU A 4 -6.68 0.80 1.17
N ARG A 5 -7.47 0.61 2.22
CA ARG A 5 -7.53 1.51 3.38
C ARG A 5 -7.12 0.76 4.64
N LEU A 6 -6.28 1.41 5.45
CA LEU A 6 -5.73 0.82 6.65
C LEU A 6 -5.68 1.88 7.74
N GLU A 7 -6.22 1.56 8.91
CA GLU A 7 -5.96 2.32 10.13
C GLU A 7 -4.56 2.02 10.64
N LEU A 8 -3.79 3.09 10.84
CA LEU A 8 -2.43 3.09 11.34
C LEU A 8 -2.33 4.05 12.53
N PRO A 9 -2.77 3.60 13.72
CA PRO A 9 -2.63 4.41 14.92
C PRO A 9 -1.14 4.68 15.20
N GLN A 10 -0.83 5.89 15.67
CA GLN A 10 0.52 6.30 16.11
C GLN A 10 1.59 6.32 14.99
N ILE A 11 1.25 6.79 13.79
CA ILE A 11 2.24 7.04 12.74
C ILE A 11 2.68 8.50 12.74
N ASP A 12 4.01 8.71 12.73
CA ASP A 12 4.60 9.94 12.24
C ASP A 12 4.64 9.91 10.71
N SER A 13 3.84 10.77 10.09
CA SER A 13 3.71 10.89 8.63
C SER A 13 5.02 11.29 7.93
N GLY A 14 5.95 11.94 8.65
CA GLY A 14 7.19 12.47 8.07
C GLY A 14 8.15 11.40 7.54
N ALA A 15 7.95 10.13 7.93
CA ALA A 15 8.80 9.00 7.54
C ALA A 15 8.02 7.86 6.85
N LEU A 16 6.83 8.13 6.31
CA LEU A 16 6.03 7.11 5.63
C LEU A 16 6.71 6.63 4.35
N SER A 17 6.95 5.33 4.25
CA SER A 17 7.42 4.65 3.04
C SER A 17 6.63 3.36 2.79
N LEU A 18 6.48 3.04 1.51
CA LEU A 18 5.83 1.83 1.05
C LEU A 18 6.80 0.98 0.24
N GLY A 19 6.78 -0.31 0.50
CA GLY A 19 7.50 -1.31 -0.28
C GLY A 19 6.58 -2.46 -0.65
N ARG A 20 7.00 -3.26 -1.63
CA ARG A 20 6.32 -4.50 -1.98
C ARG A 20 7.30 -5.66 -1.89
N VAL A 21 6.85 -6.76 -1.29
CA VAL A 21 7.59 -8.03 -1.24
C VAL A 21 6.58 -9.12 -1.54
N ASP A 22 6.76 -9.80 -2.67
CA ASP A 22 5.83 -10.81 -3.18
C ASP A 22 4.37 -10.27 -3.20
N ASP A 23 3.49 -10.94 -2.47
CA ASP A 23 2.07 -10.63 -2.33
C ASP A 23 1.74 -9.67 -1.18
N ASP A 24 2.75 -9.08 -0.55
CA ASP A 24 2.57 -8.26 0.63
C ASP A 24 3.00 -6.81 0.40
N LEU A 25 2.19 -5.89 0.93
CA LEU A 25 2.53 -4.49 1.06
C LEU A 25 3.26 -4.28 2.39
N ILE A 26 4.45 -3.71 2.32
CA ILE A 26 5.24 -3.28 3.47
C ILE A 26 4.98 -1.79 3.68
N ILE A 27 4.55 -1.44 4.88
CA ILE A 27 4.32 -0.05 5.30
C ILE A 27 5.31 0.23 6.41
N SER A 28 6.13 1.26 6.24
CA SER A 28 7.07 1.69 7.27
C SER A 28 6.83 3.16 7.60
N ALA A 29 6.81 3.51 8.88
CA ALA A 29 6.73 4.91 9.31
C ALA A 29 7.24 5.07 10.74
N GLY A 30 8.11 6.04 11.00
CA GLY A 30 8.54 6.41 12.36
C GLY A 30 9.08 5.25 13.21
N GLY A 31 9.76 4.27 12.61
CA GLY A 31 10.27 3.07 13.29
C GLY A 31 9.27 1.91 13.37
N MET A 32 8.01 2.10 13.02
CA MET A 32 7.05 1.01 12.82
C MET A 32 7.21 0.39 11.43
N ARG A 33 7.05 -0.93 11.36
CA ARG A 33 6.93 -1.68 10.10
C ARG A 33 5.74 -2.64 10.18
N ARG A 34 4.77 -2.48 9.28
CA ARG A 34 3.58 -3.32 9.15
C ARG A 34 3.57 -4.03 7.80
N ARG A 35 3.33 -5.33 7.82
CA ARG A 35 3.14 -6.16 6.62
C ARG A 35 1.65 -6.43 6.43
N VAL A 36 1.14 -6.15 5.24
CA VAL A 36 -0.27 -6.36 4.89
C VAL A 36 -0.37 -7.26 3.68
N ARG A 37 -1.05 -8.40 3.85
CA ARG A 37 -1.29 -9.34 2.76
C ARG A 37 -2.30 -8.78 1.78
N LEU A 38 -1.90 -8.71 0.50
CA LEU A 38 -2.76 -8.19 -0.55
C LEU A 38 -3.77 -9.26 -0.97
N ALA A 39 -5.00 -8.80 -1.25
CA ALA A 39 -5.99 -9.59 -1.95
C ALA A 39 -5.51 -9.91 -3.38
N SER A 40 -5.98 -11.02 -3.95
CA SER A 40 -5.50 -11.54 -5.25
C SER A 40 -5.48 -10.49 -6.37
N VAL A 41 -6.50 -9.62 -6.44
CA VAL A 41 -6.59 -8.53 -7.43
C VAL A 41 -5.48 -7.48 -7.26
N LEU A 42 -5.08 -7.17 -6.02
CA LEU A 42 -4.08 -6.14 -5.72
C LEU A 42 -2.64 -6.64 -5.94
N ARG A 43 -2.43 -7.97 -5.87
CA ARG A 43 -1.14 -8.59 -6.21
C ARG A 43 -0.74 -8.32 -7.66
N ARG A 44 -1.72 -8.28 -8.57
CA ARG A 44 -1.56 -7.99 -10.02
C ARG A 44 -1.72 -6.51 -10.38
N CYS A 45 -1.62 -5.63 -9.39
CA CYS A 45 -1.68 -4.18 -9.60
C CYS A 45 -0.38 -3.56 -9.11
N THR A 46 0.06 -2.44 -9.66
CA THR A 46 1.18 -1.62 -9.15
C THR A 46 0.68 -0.53 -8.21
N VAL A 47 1.48 -0.13 -7.21
CA VAL A 47 1.15 1.00 -6.34
C VAL A 47 1.29 2.27 -7.17
N LEU A 48 0.25 3.11 -7.16
CA LEU A 48 0.25 4.39 -7.86
C LEU A 48 0.62 5.53 -6.91
N ASP A 49 -0.08 5.63 -5.79
CA ASP A 49 0.15 6.63 -4.76
C ASP A 49 -0.25 6.10 -3.39
N ALA A 50 0.10 6.86 -2.36
CA ALA A 50 -0.46 6.70 -1.04
C ALA A 50 -0.65 8.04 -0.36
N THR A 51 -1.70 8.13 0.45
CA THR A 51 -2.04 9.33 1.20
C THR A 51 -2.44 8.93 2.61
N LEU A 52 -1.80 9.53 3.60
CA LEU A 52 -2.16 9.41 5.00
C LEU A 52 -2.98 10.63 5.42
N ARG A 53 -4.13 10.41 6.04
CA ARG A 53 -4.98 11.47 6.62
C ARG A 53 -5.32 11.08 8.05
N GLY A 54 -4.78 11.83 9.02
CA GLY A 54 -4.85 11.41 10.42
C GLY A 54 -4.18 10.04 10.59
N THR A 55 -4.96 9.03 10.98
CA THR A 55 -4.50 7.64 11.13
C THR A 55 -4.84 6.75 9.94
N GLU A 56 -5.63 7.22 8.96
CA GLU A 56 -6.04 6.39 7.83
C GLU A 56 -5.07 6.52 6.65
N LEU A 57 -4.42 5.42 6.29
CA LEU A 57 -3.64 5.30 5.06
C LEU A 57 -4.53 4.78 3.93
N THR A 58 -4.63 5.55 2.86
CA THR A 58 -5.20 5.11 1.59
C THR A 58 -4.08 4.87 0.59
N VAL A 59 -4.01 3.65 0.03
CA VAL A 59 -3.08 3.29 -1.04
C VAL A 59 -3.86 3.04 -2.32
N ARG A 60 -3.49 3.72 -3.41
CA ARG A 60 -4.11 3.56 -4.72
C ARG A 60 -3.28 2.62 -5.59
N PHE A 61 -3.99 1.78 -6.32
CA PHE A 61 -3.40 0.79 -7.20
C PHE A 61 -3.96 0.93 -8.62
N ARG A 62 -3.11 0.70 -9.61
CA ARG A 62 -3.50 0.52 -11.02
C ARG A 62 -3.18 -0.91 -11.46
N PRO A 63 -4.01 -1.56 -12.29
CA PRO A 63 -3.65 -2.83 -12.90
C PRO A 63 -2.25 -2.76 -13.52
N ASP A 64 -1.47 -3.79 -13.30
CA ASP A 64 -0.15 -3.89 -13.91
C ASP A 64 -0.30 -4.25 -15.39
N PRO A 65 0.09 -3.37 -16.34
CA PRO A 65 -0.05 -3.65 -17.76
C PRO A 65 0.85 -4.80 -18.23
N GLU A 66 1.89 -5.19 -17.48
CA GLU A 66 2.76 -6.32 -17.85
C GLU A 66 2.11 -7.67 -17.52
N VAL A 67 1.15 -7.71 -16.60
CA VAL A 67 0.53 -8.96 -16.10
C VAL A 67 -0.94 -9.08 -16.52
N TRP A 68 -1.57 -7.97 -16.91
CA TRP A 68 -2.92 -7.98 -17.49
C TRP A 68 -2.83 -8.07 -19.01
N PRO A 69 -3.31 -9.17 -19.64
CA PRO A 69 -3.44 -9.20 -21.09
C PRO A 69 -4.45 -8.14 -21.54
N GLN A 70 -4.19 -7.51 -22.69
CA GLN A 70 -5.11 -6.54 -23.31
C GLN A 70 -6.44 -7.19 -23.69
#